data_AF-A0A0B6Y9E5-F1
#
_entry.id   AF-A0A0B6Y9E5-F1
#
_cell.length_a   1.000
_cell.length_b   1.000
_cell.length_c   1.000
_cell.angle_alpha   90.00
_cell.angle_beta   90.00
_cell.angle_gamma   90.00
#
_symmetry.space_group_name_H-M   'P 1'
#
loop_
_entity.id
_entity.type
_entity.pdbx_description
1 polymer ?
#
loop_
_entity_poly.entity_id
_entity_poly.type
_entity_poly.pdbx_seq_one_letter_code
_entity_poly.pdbx_strand_id
1 'polypeptide(L)' 'NFNPLGLTDGEIGLFTAVLMICPDREGLKNCTAIHTIQQLFLQALYFQMKICHRDADRTFSSLISMIPVFRKVSDDQA' A
#
# COMPACT_ATOMS: atom_id res chain seq x y z
N ASN A 1 17.25 -3.41 -0.68
CA ASN A 1 16.68 -4.45 -1.57
C ASN A 1 15.20 -4.59 -1.23
N PHE A 2 14.29 -4.40 -2.19
CA PHE A 2 12.83 -4.43 -1.97
C PHE A 2 12.27 -5.87 -1.88
N ASN A 3 13.14 -6.87 -2.06
CA ASN A 3 12.81 -8.29 -2.14
C ASN A 3 12.93 -9.15 -0.85
N PRO A 4 12.88 -8.64 0.40
CA PRO A 4 12.87 -9.52 1.59
C PRO A 4 11.46 -9.98 1.99
N LEU A 5 10.39 -9.35 1.47
CA LEU A 5 9.00 -9.70 1.81
C LEU A 5 8.39 -10.76 0.88
N GLY A 6 9.08 -11.12 -0.22
CA GLY A 6 8.62 -12.19 -1.13
C GLY A 6 7.23 -11.96 -1.73
N LEU A 7 6.88 -10.70 -2.01
CA LEU A 7 5.56 -10.35 -2.53
C LEU A 7 5.32 -10.95 -3.91
N THR A 8 4.10 -11.42 -4.14
CA THR A 8 3.61 -11.83 -5.46
C THR A 8 3.27 -10.61 -6.33
N ASP A 9 3.19 -10.79 -7.66
CA ASP A 9 2.82 -9.69 -8.57
C ASP A 9 1.44 -9.09 -8.25
N GLY A 10 0.49 -9.91 -7.78
CA GLY A 10 -0.83 -9.43 -7.36
C GLY A 10 -0.77 -8.53 -6.13
N GLU A 11 0.07 -8.88 -5.15
CA GLU A 11 0.30 -8.07 -3.94
C GLU A 11 1.02 -6.76 -4.29
N ILE A 12 2.00 -6.81 -5.19
CA ILE A 12 2.70 -5.63 -5.69
C ILE A 12 1.71 -4.69 -6.42
N GLY A 13 0.83 -5.24 -7.26
CA GLY A 13 -0.20 -4.46 -7.95
C GLY A 13 -1.14 -3.73 -6.99
N LEU A 14 -1.67 -4.46 -5.99
CA LEU A 14 -2.55 -3.88 -4.96
C LEU A 14 -1.82 -2.84 -4.11
N PHE A 15 -0.58 -3.11 -3.69
CA PHE A 15 0.22 -2.16 -2.92
C PHE A 15 0.53 -0.88 -3.71
N THR A 16 0.88 -1.02 -4.99
CA THR A 16 1.13 0.14 -5.87
C THR A 16 -0.13 0.98 -6.05
N ALA A 17 -1.30 0.35 -6.17
CA ALA A 17 -2.58 1.06 -6.21
C ALA A 17 -2.84 1.85 -4.91
N VAL A 18 -2.57 1.27 -3.74
CA VAL A 18 -2.67 1.97 -2.44
C VAL A 18 -1.76 3.20 -2.38
N LEU A 19 -0.53 3.11 -2.92
CA LEU A 19 0.40 4.24 -2.99
C LEU A 19 -0.09 5.35 -3.95
N MET A 20 -0.78 4.99 -5.04
CA MET A 20 -1.37 5.97 -5.96
C MET A 20 -2.60 6.66 -5.36
N ILE A 21 -3.45 5.90 -4.64
CA ILE A 21 -4.67 6.41 -4.01
C ILE A 21 -4.29 7.13 -2.71
N CYS A 22 -3.80 8.36 -2.79
CA CYS A 22 -3.43 9.17 -1.62
C CYS A 22 -4.43 10.31 -1.38
N PRO A 23 -5.29 10.25 -0.34
CA PRO A 23 -6.26 11.30 -0.04
C PRO A 23 -5.61 12.62 0.44
N ASP A 24 -4.33 12.56 0.83
CA ASP A 24 -3.56 13.69 1.37
C ASP A 24 -3.01 14.62 0.28
N ARG A 25 -3.22 14.33 -1.02
CA ARG A 25 -2.74 15.22 -2.09
C ARG A 25 -3.53 16.52 -2.14
N GLU A 26 -2.80 17.63 -2.29
CA GLU A 26 -3.41 18.96 -2.43
C GLU A 26 -4.30 19.05 -3.68
N GLY A 27 -5.40 19.81 -3.58
CA GLY A 27 -6.32 20.04 -4.69
C GLY A 27 -7.34 18.93 -4.95
N LEU A 28 -7.34 17.84 -4.17
CA LEU A 28 -8.34 16.78 -4.28
C LEU A 28 -9.73 17.24 -3.82
N LYS A 29 -10.76 16.79 -4.53
CA LYS A 29 -12.17 16.90 -4.12
C LYS A 29 -12.64 15.55 -3.60
N ASN A 30 -13.53 15.55 -2.61
CA ASN A 30 -14.11 14.33 -2.04
C ASN A 30 -13.06 13.36 -1.45
N CYS A 31 -12.17 13.88 -0.60
CA CYS A 31 -11.12 13.09 0.06
C CYS A 31 -11.69 11.91 0.86
N THR A 32 -12.92 12.01 1.38
CA THR A 32 -13.62 10.91 2.06
C THR A 32 -13.81 9.71 1.15
N ALA A 33 -14.27 9.89 -0.09
CA ALA A 33 -14.44 8.78 -1.03
C ALA A 33 -13.08 8.16 -1.42
N ILE A 34 -12.06 9.00 -1.62
CA ILE A 34 -10.69 8.55 -1.95
C ILE A 34 -10.13 7.71 -0.79
N HIS A 35 -10.32 8.16 0.45
CA HIS A 35 -9.93 7.42 1.64
C HIS A 35 -10.65 6.06 1.72
N THR A 36 -11.96 6.02 1.48
CA THR A 36 -12.73 4.77 1.47
C THR A 36 -12.18 3.79 0.43
N ILE A 37 -11.87 4.26 -0.79
CA ILE A 37 -11.28 3.42 -1.83
C ILE A 37 -9.90 2.92 -1.39
N GLN A 38 -9.06 3.77 -0.81
CA GLN A 38 -7.75 3.35 -0.30
C GLN A 38 -7.87 2.24 0.75
N GLN A 39 -8.84 2.35 1.67
CA GLN A 39 -9.10 1.33 2.69
C GLN A 39 -9.56 0.00 2.08
N LEU A 40 -10.41 0.02 1.06
CA LEU A 40 -10.84 -1.20 0.37
C LEU A 40 -9.67 -1.91 -0.31
N PHE A 41 -8.75 -1.17 -0.93
CA PHE A 41 -7.55 -1.74 -1.53
C PHE A 41 -6.58 -2.30 -0.48
N LEU A 42 -6.43 -1.64 0.68
CA LEU A 42 -5.67 -2.16 1.82
C LEU A 42 -6.26 -3.47 2.35
N GLN A 43 -7.58 -3.56 2.46
CA GLN A 43 -8.28 -4.78 2.87
C GLN A 43 -8.08 -5.91 1.86
N ALA A 44 -8.20 -5.61 0.56
CA ALA A 44 -7.96 -6.57 -0.52
C ALA A 44 -6.51 -7.09 -0.50
N LEU A 45 -5.53 -6.21 -0.31
CA LEU A 45 -4.13 -6.57 -0.16
C LEU A 45 -3.92 -7.50 1.03
N TYR A 46 -4.45 -7.15 2.21
CA TYR A 46 -4.33 -8.00 3.39
C TYR A 46 -4.99 -9.37 3.20
N PHE A 47 -6.14 -9.43 2.52
CA PHE A 47 -6.80 -10.69 2.20
C PHE A 47 -5.96 -11.55 1.25
N GLN A 48 -5.39 -10.95 0.20
CA GLN A 48 -4.48 -11.63 -0.71
C GLN A 48 -3.24 -12.18 0.04
N MET A 49 -2.67 -11.38 0.94
CA MET A 49 -1.53 -11.81 1.74
C MET A 49 -1.84 -12.99 2.66
N LYS A 50 -3.07 -13.07 3.21
CA LYS A 50 -3.51 -14.23 3.99
C LYS A 50 -3.63 -15.51 3.17
N ILE A 51 -3.79 -15.41 1.85
CA ILE A 51 -3.79 -16.56 0.94
C ILE A 51 -2.36 -16.97 0.58
N CYS A 52 -1.47 -15.98 0.36
CA CYS A 52 -0.12 -16.20 -0.15
C CYS A 52 0.93 -16.50 0.94
N HIS A 53 0.76 -15.97 2.16
CA HIS A 53 1.76 -16.02 3.23
C HIS A 53 1.20 -16.64 4.52
N ARG A 54 1.99 -17.49 5.19
CA ARG A 54 1.61 -18.05 6.50
C ARG A 54 1.68 -17.02 7.63
N ASP A 55 2.55 -16.01 7.49
CA ASP A 55 2.80 -14.94 8.45
C ASP A 55 2.25 -13.59 7.96
N ALA A 56 1.12 -13.61 7.26
CA ALA A 56 0.51 -12.46 6.60
C ALA A 56 0.38 -11.20 7.49
N ASP A 57 0.07 -11.34 8.78
CA ASP A 57 -0.04 -10.21 9.71
C ASP A 57 1.29 -9.45 9.88
N ARG A 58 2.39 -10.19 10.00
CA ARG A 58 3.74 -9.65 10.13
C ARG A 58 4.19 -9.02 8.81
N THR A 59 3.97 -9.72 7.70
CA THR A 59 4.35 -9.26 6.36
C THR A 59 3.57 -8.01 5.97
N PHE A 60 2.26 -7.97 6.25
CA PHE A 60 1.42 -6.78 6.04
C PHE A 60 1.88 -5.60 6.89
N SER A 61 2.12 -5.80 8.19
CA SER A 61 2.61 -4.75 9.08
C SER A 61 3.96 -4.17 8.60
N SER A 62 4.85 -5.04 8.12
CA SER A 62 6.15 -4.65 7.56
C SER A 62 6.01 -3.90 6.24
N LEU A 63 4.98 -4.21 5.45
CA LEU A 63 4.69 -3.52 4.19
C LEU A 63 4.09 -2.12 4.42
N ILE A 64 3.15 -1.99 5.37
CA ILE A 64 2.53 -0.70 5.71
C ILE A 64 3.56 0.27 6.29
N SER A 65 4.51 -0.21 7.10
CA SER A 65 5.58 0.64 7.65
C SER A 65 6.53 1.21 6.58
N MET A 66 6.53 0.66 5.36
CA MET A 66 7.30 1.18 4.23
C MET A 66 6.57 2.29 3.47
N ILE A 67 5.24 2.44 3.62
CA ILE A 67 4.46 3.49 2.91
C ILE A 67 5.04 4.90 3.14
N PRO A 68 5.35 5.33 4.37
CA PRO A 68 5.95 6.64 4.60
C PRO A 68 7.33 6.80 3.94
N VAL A 69 8.12 5.72 3.88
CA VAL A 69 9.44 5.71 3.23
C VAL A 69 9.29 5.95 1.72
N PHE A 70 8.32 5.29 1.07
CA PHE A 70 8.04 5.51 -0.35
C PHE A 70 7.54 6.90 -0.67
N ARG A 71 6.68 7.46 0.19
CA ARG A 71 6.21 8.83 0.04
C ARG A 71 7.39 9.81 0.11
N LYS A 72 8.26 9.67 1.12
CA LYS A 72 9.45 10.53 1.27
C LYS A 72 10.43 10.45 0.10
N VAL A 73 10.71 9.25 -0.41
CA VAL A 73 11.60 9.08 -1.58
C VAL A 73 11.02 9.75 -2.83
N SER A 74 9.69 9.78 -2.96
CA SER A 74 9.02 10.44 -4.08
C SER A 74 9.14 11.97 -3.97
N ASP A 75 9.11 12.52 -2.75
CA ASP A 75 9.27 13.95 -2.50
C ASP A 75 10.73 14.42 -2.67
N ASP A 76 11.72 13.60 -2.27
CA ASP A 76 13.15 13.93 -2.42
C ASP A 76 13.63 13.90 -3.91
N GLN A 77 12.81 13.39 -4.82
CA GLN A 77 13.09 13.34 -6.27
C GLN A 77 12.27 14.33 -7.12
N ALA A 78 11.41 15.13 -6.50
CA ALA A 78 10.59 16.16 -7.14
C ALA A 78 11.22 17.56 -7.00
#